data_AF-R9JR54-F1
#
_entry.id   AF-R9JR54-F1
#
_cell.length_a   1.000
_cell.length_b   1.000
_cell.length_c   1.000
_cell.angle_alpha   90.00
_cell.angle_beta   90.00
_cell.angle_gamma   90.00
#
_symmetry.space_group_name_H-M   'P 1'
#
loop_
_entity.id
_entity.type
_entity.pdbx_description
1 polymer ?
#
loop_
_entity_poly.entity_id
_entity_poly.type
_entity_poly.pdbx_seq_one_letter_code
_entity_poly.pdbx_strand_id
1 'polypeptide(L)'
;MKDKENINKIIIIGAGTTTHNLIEYMKKLERRFSDTFFLCLDNNSLLWGTRLDGVVVSPVDEIQKYPDADIVISSIYEGDIRKQLEKMNINNFIMNYVDYKRMIFVDYQTKKYNAMHHDIKKRRKEKIKELTVYTVIFDKYDLLREIIYPDNNIRYICFTDDKTLHSDTWEIRQIDRKFSDPVIESRWYKMMPHLFIDTKYSLYIDATVQFKKSPLEFMNQYFDKGDMLFIPHEARDCIYKEMAVCILENKEFLHRLVRQVDKYSESNCPEHSGLFWGGIIGRSHFEKEIIEFNNEWWEHFKQYSRRDQISLGYLIWKNDMEISLANINLCNNSWFNVNERHESERKRL
;
A
#
# COMPACT_ATOMS: atom_id res chain seq x y z
N MET A 1 -4.45 -30.09 -25.03
CA MET A 1 -5.21 -30.54 -23.85
C MET A 1 -4.40 -30.36 -22.57
N LYS A 2 -4.38 -29.13 -22.03
CA LYS A 2 -4.26 -28.79 -20.60
C LYS A 2 -4.40 -27.27 -20.45
N ASP A 3 -5.43 -26.72 -21.08
CA ASP A 3 -5.96 -25.40 -20.71
C ASP A 3 -7.12 -25.67 -19.76
N LYS A 4 -6.80 -25.76 -18.47
CA LYS A 4 -7.77 -25.47 -17.42
C LYS A 4 -7.27 -24.22 -16.77
N GLU A 5 -8.05 -23.16 -16.95
CA GLU A 5 -7.98 -21.91 -16.23
C GLU A 5 -7.51 -22.17 -14.80
N ASN A 6 -6.35 -21.59 -14.44
CA ASN A 6 -5.99 -21.39 -13.04
C ASN A 6 -6.94 -20.32 -12.48
N ILE A 7 -8.21 -20.68 -12.30
CA ILE A 7 -9.10 -19.97 -11.40
C ILE A 7 -8.47 -20.20 -10.02
N ASN A 8 -7.88 -19.15 -9.43
CA ASN A 8 -7.42 -19.20 -8.05
C ASN A 8 -8.58 -19.74 -7.20
N LYS A 9 -8.41 -20.96 -6.70
CA LYS A 9 -9.41 -21.67 -5.92
C LYS A 9 -9.39 -21.10 -4.51
N ILE A 10 -10.19 -20.08 -4.24
CA ILE A 10 -10.31 -19.50 -2.90
C ILE A 10 -11.46 -20.17 -2.15
N ILE A 11 -11.17 -20.65 -0.95
CA ILE A 11 -12.14 -21.16 0.02
C ILE A 11 -12.36 -20.09 1.08
N ILE A 12 -13.60 -19.96 1.56
CA ILE A 12 -13.92 -19.09 2.69
C ILE A 12 -14.45 -19.91 3.86
N ILE A 13 -13.91 -19.67 5.06
CA ILE A 13 -14.36 -20.32 6.30
C ILE A 13 -15.14 -19.30 7.14
N GLY A 14 -16.39 -19.63 7.44
CA GLY A 14 -17.37 -18.80 8.13
C GLY A 14 -18.49 -18.36 7.18
N ALA A 15 -19.72 -18.74 7.50
CA ALA A 15 -20.95 -18.38 6.79
C ALA A 15 -21.82 -17.38 7.59
N GLY A 16 -21.25 -16.75 8.63
CA GLY A 16 -21.93 -15.80 9.51
C GLY A 16 -21.97 -14.35 9.01
N THR A 17 -22.23 -13.41 9.92
CA THR A 17 -22.41 -11.97 9.63
C THR A 17 -21.21 -11.33 8.94
N THR A 18 -19.99 -11.72 9.31
CA THR A 18 -18.74 -11.25 8.68
C THR A 18 -18.72 -11.53 7.18
N THR A 19 -19.17 -12.71 6.77
CA THR A 19 -19.22 -13.10 5.35
C THR A 19 -20.36 -12.43 4.61
N HIS A 20 -21.51 -12.23 5.26
CA HIS A 20 -22.59 -11.41 4.69
C HIS A 20 -22.13 -9.97 4.42
N ASN A 21 -21.39 -9.37 5.36
CA ASN A 21 -20.78 -8.05 5.17
C ASN A 21 -19.74 -8.05 4.05
N LEU A 22 -18.98 -9.15 3.89
CA LEU A 22 -18.03 -9.30 2.78
C LEU A 22 -18.77 -9.31 1.43
N ILE A 23 -19.86 -10.06 1.33
CA ILE A 23 -20.68 -10.15 0.10
C ILE A 23 -21.19 -8.78 -0.30
N GLU A 24 -21.79 -8.04 0.62
CA GLU A 24 -22.30 -6.68 0.35
C GLU A 24 -21.16 -5.71 -0.02
N TYR A 25 -19.99 -5.88 0.57
CA TYR A 25 -18.82 -5.11 0.19
C TYR A 25 -18.32 -5.47 -1.22
N MET A 26 -18.25 -6.75 -1.57
CA MET A 26 -17.84 -7.21 -2.90
C MET A 26 -18.80 -6.72 -4.00
N LYS A 27 -20.11 -6.70 -3.74
CA LYS A 27 -21.11 -6.12 -4.65
C LYS A 27 -20.82 -4.64 -4.97
N LYS A 28 -20.40 -3.85 -3.98
CA LYS A 28 -20.00 -2.44 -4.17
C LYS A 28 -18.73 -2.28 -5.02
N LEU A 29 -17.93 -3.34 -5.13
CA LEU A 29 -16.74 -3.40 -5.99
C LEU A 29 -17.02 -4.15 -7.30
N GLU A 30 -18.30 -4.35 -7.65
CA GLU A 30 -18.74 -5.03 -8.87
C GLU A 30 -18.20 -6.47 -8.99
N ARG A 31 -18.00 -7.14 -7.85
CA ARG A 31 -17.46 -8.50 -7.77
C ARG A 31 -18.48 -9.45 -7.16
N ARG A 32 -18.72 -10.58 -7.83
CA ARG A 32 -19.63 -11.63 -7.33
C ARG A 32 -18.88 -12.58 -6.39
N PHE A 33 -19.54 -12.95 -5.29
CA PHE A 33 -18.97 -13.87 -4.31
C PHE A 33 -18.76 -15.27 -4.90
N SER A 34 -19.75 -15.78 -5.65
CA SER A 34 -19.71 -17.09 -6.31
C SER A 34 -18.69 -17.22 -7.45
N ASP A 35 -18.30 -16.11 -8.08
CA ASP A 35 -17.20 -16.10 -9.06
C ASP A 35 -15.82 -16.18 -8.38
N THR A 36 -15.78 -15.91 -7.07
CA THR A 36 -14.55 -15.74 -6.31
C THR A 36 -14.27 -16.90 -5.38
N PHE A 37 -15.31 -17.35 -4.66
CA PHE A 37 -15.25 -18.46 -3.72
C PHE A 37 -16.02 -19.62 -4.30
N PHE A 38 -15.34 -20.73 -4.53
CA PHE A 38 -16.00 -21.94 -5.04
C PHE A 38 -16.60 -22.79 -3.91
N LEU A 39 -16.16 -22.57 -2.67
CA LEU A 39 -16.58 -23.32 -1.49
C LEU A 39 -16.62 -22.43 -0.25
N CYS A 40 -17.70 -22.54 0.52
CA CYS A 40 -17.84 -21.95 1.84
C CYS A 40 -17.85 -23.06 2.88
N LEU A 41 -17.05 -22.92 3.94
CA LEU A 41 -16.93 -23.90 5.01
C LEU A 41 -17.42 -23.30 6.32
N ASP A 42 -18.09 -24.08 7.16
CA ASP A 42 -18.49 -23.63 8.49
C ASP A 42 -18.48 -24.81 9.49
N ASN A 43 -18.18 -24.54 10.76
CA ASN A 43 -18.24 -25.55 11.82
C ASN A 43 -19.68 -25.78 12.32
N ASN A 44 -20.61 -24.87 12.04
CA ASN A 44 -22.01 -25.00 12.40
C ASN A 44 -22.73 -25.95 11.43
N SER A 45 -23.01 -27.17 11.90
CA SER A 45 -23.66 -28.21 11.10
C SER A 45 -25.07 -27.84 10.62
N LEU A 46 -25.74 -26.88 11.26
CA LEU A 46 -27.05 -26.38 10.82
C LEU A 46 -26.97 -25.61 9.49
N LEU A 47 -25.79 -25.11 9.12
CA LEU A 47 -25.57 -24.39 7.87
C LEU A 47 -25.19 -25.31 6.71
N TRP A 48 -24.82 -26.56 6.96
CA TRP A 48 -24.34 -27.45 5.91
C TRP A 48 -25.43 -27.77 4.89
N GLY A 49 -25.08 -27.73 3.60
CA GLY A 49 -25.99 -27.89 2.48
C GLY A 49 -26.79 -26.64 2.12
N THR A 50 -26.76 -25.59 2.95
CA THR A 50 -27.31 -24.27 2.58
C THR A 50 -26.43 -23.58 1.54
N ARG A 51 -26.90 -22.45 0.99
CA ARG A 51 -26.14 -21.64 0.04
C ARG A 51 -25.99 -20.21 0.53
N LEU A 52 -24.79 -19.67 0.36
CA LEU A 52 -24.43 -18.29 0.64
C LEU A 52 -23.97 -17.62 -0.66
N ASP A 53 -24.78 -16.68 -1.18
CA ASP A 53 -24.59 -16.02 -2.49
C ASP A 53 -24.25 -16.99 -3.64
N GLY A 54 -24.95 -18.13 -3.65
CA GLY A 54 -24.80 -19.20 -4.65
C GLY A 54 -23.77 -20.28 -4.30
N VAL A 55 -22.93 -20.08 -3.30
CA VAL A 55 -21.88 -21.02 -2.88
C VAL A 55 -22.40 -21.97 -1.81
N VAL A 56 -22.17 -23.28 -1.94
CA VAL A 56 -22.62 -24.28 -0.96
C VAL A 56 -21.78 -24.18 0.31
N VAL A 57 -22.44 -24.29 1.46
CA VAL A 57 -21.80 -24.36 2.78
C VAL A 57 -21.57 -25.83 3.16
N SER A 58 -20.33 -26.15 3.52
CA SER A 58 -19.85 -27.51 3.83
C SER A 58 -19.11 -27.59 5.17
N PRO A 59 -18.89 -28.80 5.73
CA PRO A 59 -18.04 -29.00 6.89
C PRO A 59 -16.59 -28.56 6.64
N VAL A 60 -15.93 -27.98 7.65
CA VAL A 60 -14.53 -27.52 7.55
C VAL A 60 -13.57 -28.64 7.13
N ASP A 61 -13.84 -29.89 7.50
CA ASP A 61 -13.04 -31.06 7.16
C ASP A 61 -12.89 -31.27 5.64
N GLU A 62 -13.82 -30.75 4.84
CA GLU A 62 -13.74 -30.82 3.37
C GLU A 62 -12.53 -30.08 2.80
N ILE A 63 -11.89 -29.20 3.57
CA ILE A 63 -10.70 -28.47 3.16
C ILE A 63 -9.54 -29.40 2.76
N GLN A 64 -9.46 -30.60 3.35
CA GLN A 64 -8.43 -31.60 3.02
C GLN A 64 -8.48 -32.05 1.56
N LYS A 65 -9.64 -31.90 0.89
CA LYS A 65 -9.80 -32.22 -0.53
C LYS A 65 -9.14 -31.17 -1.45
N TYR A 66 -8.69 -30.04 -0.89
CA TYR A 66 -8.20 -28.88 -1.63
C TYR A 66 -6.86 -28.35 -1.06
N PRO A 67 -5.78 -29.14 -1.13
CA PRO A 67 -4.49 -28.78 -0.51
C PRO A 67 -3.83 -27.54 -1.13
N ASP A 68 -4.22 -27.14 -2.34
CA ASP A 68 -3.64 -25.99 -3.05
C ASP A 68 -4.53 -24.74 -3.01
N ALA A 69 -5.64 -24.76 -2.26
CA ALA A 69 -6.57 -23.63 -2.21
C ALA A 69 -6.08 -22.51 -1.27
N ASP A 70 -6.28 -21.26 -1.65
CA ASP A 70 -6.13 -20.14 -0.72
C ASP A 70 -7.32 -20.08 0.23
N ILE A 71 -7.09 -19.73 1.49
CA ILE A 71 -8.12 -19.71 2.52
C ILE A 71 -8.36 -18.28 3.00
N VAL A 72 -9.63 -17.88 3.06
CA VAL A 72 -10.07 -16.67 3.75
C VAL A 72 -10.88 -17.07 4.98
N ILE A 73 -10.41 -16.72 6.17
CA ILE A 73 -11.19 -16.88 7.40
C ILE A 73 -12.04 -15.62 7.61
N SER A 74 -13.34 -15.77 7.47
CA SER A 74 -14.33 -14.71 7.65
C SER A 74 -15.28 -15.06 8.80
N SER A 75 -14.73 -15.02 10.01
CA SER A 75 -15.44 -15.35 11.24
C SER A 75 -14.84 -14.59 12.42
N ILE A 76 -15.67 -14.27 13.41
CA ILE A 76 -15.20 -13.73 14.70
C ILE A 76 -14.39 -14.76 15.51
N TYR A 77 -14.51 -16.05 15.17
CA TYR A 77 -13.79 -17.16 15.78
C TYR A 77 -12.48 -17.48 15.03
N GLU A 78 -11.84 -16.48 14.42
CA GLU A 78 -10.62 -16.66 13.61
C GLU A 78 -9.54 -17.46 14.36
N GLY A 79 -9.27 -17.10 15.62
CA GLY A 79 -8.24 -17.76 16.42
C GLY A 79 -8.50 -19.25 16.65
N ASP A 80 -9.76 -19.65 16.85
CA ASP A 80 -10.12 -21.06 17.06
C ASP A 80 -10.08 -21.84 15.75
N ILE A 81 -10.51 -21.22 14.64
CA ILE A 81 -10.42 -21.82 13.30
C ILE A 81 -8.95 -22.05 12.92
N ARG A 82 -8.05 -21.09 13.19
CA ARG A 82 -6.61 -21.28 12.92
C ARG A 82 -6.05 -22.47 13.69
N LYS A 83 -6.35 -22.59 14.99
CA LYS A 83 -5.94 -23.75 15.79
C LYS A 83 -6.50 -25.07 15.27
N GLN A 84 -7.73 -25.07 14.75
CA GLN A 84 -8.33 -26.25 14.12
C GLN A 84 -7.56 -26.64 12.86
N LEU A 85 -7.28 -25.69 11.98
CA LEU A 85 -6.52 -25.91 10.74
C LEU A 85 -5.09 -26.42 11.02
N GLU A 86 -4.42 -25.87 12.03
CA GLU A 86 -3.11 -26.34 12.49
C GLU A 86 -3.16 -27.81 12.94
N LYS A 87 -4.16 -28.19 13.75
CA LYS A 87 -4.37 -29.58 14.19
C LYS A 87 -4.66 -30.53 13.03
N MET A 88 -5.25 -30.02 11.95
CA MET A 88 -5.52 -30.75 10.72
C MET A 88 -4.31 -30.80 9.76
N ASN A 89 -3.17 -30.21 10.13
CA ASN A 89 -1.97 -30.06 9.30
C ASN A 89 -2.22 -29.33 7.96
N ILE A 90 -3.10 -28.31 7.98
CA ILE A 90 -3.37 -27.47 6.82
C ILE A 90 -2.30 -26.39 6.70
N ASN A 91 -1.50 -26.45 5.64
CA ASN A 91 -0.38 -25.54 5.38
C ASN A 91 -0.66 -24.50 4.28
N ASN A 92 -1.92 -24.37 3.88
CA ASN A 92 -2.38 -23.44 2.85
C ASN A 92 -2.10 -21.98 3.26
N PHE A 93 -2.06 -21.08 2.27
CA PHE A 93 -2.03 -19.65 2.55
C PHE A 93 -3.36 -19.19 3.15
N ILE A 94 -3.32 -18.49 4.28
CA ILE A 94 -4.51 -18.06 5.03
C ILE A 94 -4.50 -16.55 5.19
N MET A 95 -5.59 -15.90 4.78
CA MET A 95 -5.91 -14.51 5.07
C MET A 95 -7.12 -14.44 6.00
N ASN A 96 -7.22 -13.37 6.79
CA ASN A 96 -8.46 -13.04 7.50
C ASN A 96 -9.37 -12.16 6.62
N TYR A 97 -10.60 -11.94 7.09
CA TYR A 97 -11.58 -11.07 6.44
C TYR A 97 -11.07 -9.66 6.16
N VAL A 98 -10.32 -9.05 7.08
CA VAL A 98 -9.84 -7.66 6.94
C VAL A 98 -8.77 -7.56 5.85
N ASP A 99 -7.80 -8.48 5.84
CA ASP A 99 -6.73 -8.53 4.85
C ASP A 99 -7.28 -8.84 3.46
N TYR A 100 -8.22 -9.77 3.38
CA TYR A 100 -8.88 -10.06 2.11
C TYR A 100 -9.65 -8.84 1.59
N LYS A 101 -10.39 -8.15 2.46
CA LYS A 101 -11.12 -6.92 2.12
C LYS A 101 -10.20 -5.82 1.59
N ARG A 102 -9.05 -5.61 2.24
CA ARG A 102 -8.00 -4.66 1.78
C ARG A 102 -7.47 -5.05 0.41
N MET A 103 -7.12 -6.32 0.23
CA MET A 103 -6.57 -6.84 -1.03
C MET A 103 -7.52 -6.59 -2.21
N ILE A 104 -8.81 -6.94 -2.07
CA ILE A 104 -9.77 -6.74 -3.17
C ILE A 104 -10.06 -5.27 -3.45
N PHE A 105 -9.88 -4.40 -2.45
CA PHE A 105 -10.04 -2.96 -2.63
C PHE A 105 -8.86 -2.34 -3.39
N VAL A 106 -7.62 -2.77 -3.10
CA VAL A 106 -6.42 -2.38 -3.86
C VAL A 106 -6.52 -2.86 -5.31
N ASP A 107 -6.99 -4.09 -5.52
CA ASP A 107 -7.21 -4.65 -6.86
C ASP A 107 -8.27 -3.85 -7.65
N TYR A 108 -9.41 -3.54 -7.01
CA TYR A 108 -10.46 -2.69 -7.59
C TYR A 108 -9.92 -1.32 -8.00
N GLN A 109 -9.18 -0.64 -7.11
CA GLN A 109 -8.57 0.66 -7.42
C GLN A 109 -7.60 0.58 -8.60
N THR A 110 -6.75 -0.45 -8.63
CA THR A 110 -5.78 -0.65 -9.70
C THR A 110 -6.47 -0.86 -11.04
N LYS A 111 -7.50 -1.70 -11.09
CA LYS A 111 -8.30 -1.96 -12.29
C LYS A 111 -9.02 -0.71 -12.77
N LYS A 112 -9.66 0.03 -11.85
CA LYS A 112 -10.34 1.28 -12.16
C LYS A 112 -9.37 2.32 -12.75
N TYR A 113 -8.21 2.51 -12.13
CA TYR A 113 -7.17 3.41 -12.65
C TYR A 113 -6.72 3.00 -14.05
N ASN A 114 -6.42 1.71 -14.26
CA ASN A 114 -5.99 1.22 -15.58
C ASN A 114 -7.08 1.35 -16.65
N ALA A 115 -8.36 1.23 -16.30
CA ALA A 115 -9.47 1.45 -17.23
C ALA A 115 -9.61 2.93 -17.63
N MET A 116 -9.42 3.85 -16.66
CA MET A 116 -9.46 5.30 -16.93
C MET A 116 -8.23 5.77 -17.73
N HIS A 117 -7.07 5.14 -17.53
CA HIS A 117 -5.80 5.45 -18.20
C HIS A 117 -5.35 4.29 -19.11
N HIS A 118 -6.22 3.87 -20.02
CA HIS A 118 -5.96 2.75 -20.93
C HIS A 118 -4.93 3.11 -22.02
N ASP A 119 -4.89 4.38 -22.42
CA ASP A 119 -3.89 4.91 -23.36
C ASP A 119 -2.57 5.15 -22.63
N ILE A 120 -1.66 4.18 -22.74
CA ILE A 120 -0.33 4.27 -22.11
C ILE A 120 0.56 5.23 -22.89
N LYS A 121 0.84 6.40 -22.32
CA LYS A 121 1.70 7.45 -22.88
C LYS A 121 3.18 7.07 -22.83
N LYS A 122 3.63 6.49 -21.72
CA LYS A 122 5.05 6.20 -21.45
C LYS A 122 5.23 4.82 -20.84
N ARG A 123 5.41 3.79 -21.69
CA ARG A 123 5.75 2.44 -21.22
C ARG A 123 7.26 2.24 -21.07
N ARG A 124 7.66 1.64 -19.96
CA ARG A 124 9.05 1.23 -19.71
C ARG A 124 9.35 -0.08 -20.45
N LYS A 125 10.31 -0.04 -21.37
CA LYS A 125 10.75 -1.21 -22.15
C LYS A 125 11.99 -1.90 -21.58
N GLU A 126 12.85 -1.12 -20.95
CA GLU A 126 14.12 -1.60 -20.40
C GLU A 126 14.02 -1.81 -18.90
N LYS A 127 14.71 -2.85 -18.42
CA LYS A 127 14.86 -3.08 -16.99
C LYS A 127 15.71 -1.98 -16.36
N ILE A 128 15.30 -1.57 -15.17
CA ILE A 128 16.10 -0.74 -14.26
C ILE A 128 17.30 -1.59 -13.83
N LYS A 129 18.50 -1.06 -14.05
CA LYS A 129 19.77 -1.71 -13.71
C LYS A 129 20.43 -1.11 -12.47
N GLU A 130 20.21 0.18 -12.21
CA GLU A 130 20.76 0.90 -11.08
C GLU A 130 19.63 1.63 -10.35
N LEU A 131 19.65 1.57 -9.02
CA LEU A 131 18.60 2.11 -8.17
C LEU A 131 19.21 2.75 -6.92
N THR A 132 18.70 3.91 -6.50
CA THR A 132 18.90 4.38 -5.13
C THR A 132 17.66 4.06 -4.29
N VAL A 133 17.81 3.22 -3.26
CA VAL A 133 16.80 3.07 -2.22
C VAL A 133 17.15 4.04 -1.10
N TYR A 134 16.20 4.83 -0.64
CA TYR A 134 16.48 5.80 0.41
C TYR A 134 15.36 5.92 1.43
N THR A 135 15.76 6.23 2.66
CA THR A 135 14.88 6.55 3.77
C THR A 135 15.35 7.82 4.47
N VAL A 136 14.46 8.42 5.26
CA VAL A 136 14.69 9.71 5.92
C VAL A 136 14.24 9.63 7.37
N ILE A 137 15.18 9.77 8.30
CA ILE A 137 14.95 9.65 9.74
C ILE A 137 15.55 10.88 10.42
N PHE A 138 14.70 11.81 10.85
CA PHE A 138 15.11 12.97 11.64
C PHE A 138 14.57 12.86 13.06
N ASP A 139 15.28 13.46 14.02
CA ASP A 139 14.87 13.52 15.44
C ASP A 139 14.68 12.12 16.06
N LYS A 140 15.45 11.13 15.59
CA LYS A 140 15.36 9.72 16.01
C LYS A 140 13.92 9.17 15.94
N TYR A 141 13.13 9.69 14.99
CA TYR A 141 11.69 9.43 14.93
C TYR A 141 11.33 7.95 14.70
N ASP A 142 12.25 7.19 14.10
CA ASP A 142 12.07 5.76 13.85
C ASP A 142 13.44 5.05 13.91
N LEU A 143 13.41 3.73 13.88
CA LEU A 143 14.60 2.90 13.82
C LEU A 143 14.96 2.58 12.37
N LEU A 144 16.24 2.81 12.03
CA LEU A 144 16.81 2.30 10.79
C LEU A 144 16.97 0.79 10.90
N ARG A 145 16.39 0.04 9.97
CA ARG A 145 16.50 -1.42 9.89
C ARG A 145 17.51 -1.79 8.82
N GLU A 146 18.42 -2.72 9.14
CA GLU A 146 19.39 -3.24 8.17
C GLU A 146 18.69 -3.93 6.99
N ILE A 147 19.31 -3.81 5.82
CA ILE A 147 18.88 -4.49 4.60
C ILE A 147 19.16 -5.99 4.73
N ILE A 148 18.15 -6.82 4.53
CA ILE A 148 18.27 -8.28 4.69
C ILE A 148 19.19 -8.89 3.62
N TYR A 149 19.07 -8.40 2.37
CA TYR A 149 19.85 -8.87 1.22
C TYR A 149 20.38 -7.66 0.43
N PRO A 150 21.54 -7.10 0.80
CA PRO A 150 22.16 -6.01 0.06
C PRO A 150 22.50 -6.41 -1.37
N ASP A 151 22.32 -5.48 -2.31
CA ASP A 151 22.57 -5.67 -3.75
C ASP A 151 23.54 -4.58 -4.24
N ASN A 152 24.61 -4.98 -4.92
CA ASN A 152 25.62 -4.05 -5.44
C ASN A 152 25.08 -3.09 -6.51
N ASN A 153 23.94 -3.40 -7.12
CA ASN A 153 23.26 -2.54 -8.08
C ASN A 153 22.32 -1.52 -7.42
N ILE A 154 22.22 -1.57 -6.08
CA ILE A 154 21.37 -0.69 -5.29
C ILE A 154 22.22 0.11 -4.32
N ARG A 155 22.12 1.44 -4.40
CA ARG A 155 22.66 2.33 -3.38
C ARG A 155 21.62 2.53 -2.30
N TYR A 156 21.96 2.21 -1.05
CA TYR A 156 21.06 2.39 0.10
C TYR A 156 21.48 3.62 0.91
N ILE A 157 20.60 4.62 1.02
CA ILE A 157 20.91 5.90 1.67
C ILE A 157 19.93 6.18 2.82
N CYS A 158 20.46 6.51 3.99
CA CYS A 158 19.67 7.08 5.09
C CYS A 158 20.07 8.54 5.29
N PHE A 159 19.11 9.46 5.14
CA PHE A 159 19.29 10.86 5.51
C PHE A 159 18.88 11.07 6.97
N THR A 160 19.77 11.62 7.80
CA THR A 160 19.50 11.82 9.23
C THR A 160 20.26 13.00 9.84
N ASP A 161 19.74 13.56 10.93
CA ASP A 161 20.48 14.48 11.82
C ASP A 161 21.08 13.78 13.05
N ASP A 162 20.87 12.47 13.19
CA ASP A 162 21.43 11.68 14.28
C ASP A 162 22.89 11.32 14.03
N LYS A 163 23.79 12.09 14.63
CA LYS A 163 25.24 11.87 14.59
C LYS A 163 25.70 10.55 15.21
N THR A 164 24.83 9.86 15.94
CA THR A 164 25.12 8.56 16.56
C THR A 164 24.62 7.37 15.74
N LEU A 165 23.87 7.62 14.66
CA LEU A 165 23.36 6.55 13.80
C LEU A 165 24.48 5.97 12.94
N HIS A 166 24.65 4.65 13.04
CA HIS A 166 25.55 3.86 12.22
C HIS A 166 24.78 2.69 11.61
N SER A 167 25.24 2.21 10.47
CA SER A 167 24.65 1.06 9.78
C SER A 167 25.71 0.33 8.96
N ASP A 168 25.56 -0.99 8.88
CA ASP A 168 26.44 -1.84 8.07
C ASP A 168 25.98 -1.92 6.60
N THR A 169 24.69 -1.69 6.34
CA THR A 169 24.09 -1.82 5.00
C THR A 169 23.63 -0.51 4.38
N TRP A 170 23.52 0.57 5.16
CA TRP A 170 23.11 1.89 4.67
C TRP A 170 24.27 2.90 4.66
N GLU A 171 24.38 3.66 3.58
CA GLU A 171 25.15 4.91 3.56
C GLU A 171 24.43 5.95 4.42
N ILE A 172 25.00 6.27 5.58
CA ILE A 172 24.46 7.31 6.47
C ILE A 172 24.92 8.69 5.99
N ARG A 173 23.97 9.49 5.52
CA ARG A 173 24.19 10.90 5.17
C ARG A 173 23.75 11.79 6.32
N GLN A 174 24.73 12.32 7.04
CA GLN A 174 24.54 13.27 8.13
C GLN A 174 24.15 14.65 7.58
N ILE A 175 23.03 15.18 8.07
CA ILE A 175 22.41 16.41 7.59
C ILE A 175 22.27 17.41 8.74
N ASP A 176 22.82 18.61 8.53
CA ASP A 176 22.43 19.77 9.31
C ASP A 176 21.08 20.29 8.78
N ARG A 177 20.04 20.21 9.62
CA ARG A 177 18.67 20.53 9.20
C ARG A 177 18.53 21.98 8.73
N LYS A 178 17.82 22.17 7.63
CA LYS A 178 17.41 23.50 7.14
C LYS A 178 16.21 24.05 7.92
N PHE A 179 15.34 23.16 8.39
CA PHE A 179 14.11 23.46 9.10
C PHE A 179 14.19 22.98 10.55
N SER A 180 13.71 23.81 11.47
CA SER A 180 13.65 23.45 12.90
C SER A 180 12.69 22.30 13.17
N ASP A 181 11.65 22.16 12.34
CA ASP A 181 10.65 21.08 12.43
C ASP A 181 11.14 19.83 11.67
N PRO A 182 11.42 18.72 12.37
CA PRO A 182 11.95 17.50 11.74
C PRO A 182 10.94 16.84 10.79
N VAL A 183 9.64 17.08 10.95
CA VAL A 183 8.62 16.58 10.03
C VAL A 183 8.71 17.31 8.69
N ILE A 184 8.93 18.63 8.71
CA ILE A 184 9.16 19.42 7.49
C ILE A 184 10.44 18.96 6.81
N GLU A 185 11.53 18.79 7.57
CA GLU A 185 12.80 18.30 7.04
C GLU A 185 12.63 16.93 6.37
N SER A 186 11.99 15.98 7.06
CA SER A 186 11.73 14.64 6.52
C SER A 186 10.97 14.70 5.19
N ARG A 187 9.95 15.56 5.12
CA ARG A 187 9.13 15.73 3.92
C ARG A 187 9.88 16.41 2.78
N TRP A 188 10.82 17.32 3.08
CA TRP A 188 11.68 17.92 2.06
C TRP A 188 12.50 16.86 1.31
N TYR A 189 13.21 15.97 2.01
CA TYR A 189 13.98 14.89 1.37
C TYR A 189 13.08 13.84 0.68
N LYS A 190 11.90 13.56 1.24
CA LYS A 190 10.92 12.65 0.61
C LYS A 190 10.36 13.20 -0.70
N MET A 191 10.00 14.49 -0.72
CA MET A 191 9.24 15.12 -1.80
C MET A 191 10.16 15.74 -2.86
N MET A 192 11.38 16.15 -2.50
CA MET A 192 12.36 16.78 -3.38
C MET A 192 13.63 15.94 -3.60
N PRO A 193 13.52 14.63 -3.90
CA PRO A 193 14.70 13.77 -3.99
C PRO A 193 15.65 14.10 -5.14
N HIS A 194 15.17 14.78 -6.19
CA HIS A 194 15.99 15.21 -7.32
C HIS A 194 17.10 16.21 -6.93
N LEU A 195 17.03 16.79 -5.72
CA LEU A 195 18.08 17.64 -5.17
C LEU A 195 19.21 16.86 -4.47
N PHE A 196 18.99 15.58 -4.15
CA PHE A 196 19.86 14.79 -3.26
C PHE A 196 20.28 13.45 -3.84
N ILE A 197 19.56 12.97 -4.86
CA ILE A 197 19.78 11.68 -5.51
C ILE A 197 20.19 11.94 -6.96
N ASP A 198 21.32 11.36 -7.33
CA ASP A 198 21.98 11.49 -8.63
C ASP A 198 21.65 10.33 -9.59
N THR A 199 21.12 9.22 -9.07
CA THR A 199 20.68 8.09 -9.90
C THR A 199 19.35 8.39 -10.60
N LYS A 200 19.20 7.92 -11.84
CA LYS A 200 17.97 8.10 -12.63
C LYS A 200 16.73 7.57 -11.93
N TYR A 201 16.84 6.43 -11.27
CA TYR A 201 15.74 5.79 -10.56
C TYR A 201 15.97 5.81 -9.06
N SER A 202 14.91 6.02 -8.29
CA SER A 202 14.93 5.76 -6.85
C SER A 202 13.66 5.10 -6.34
N LEU A 203 13.79 4.56 -5.14
CA LEU A 203 12.71 4.05 -4.32
C LEU A 203 12.82 4.68 -2.92
N TYR A 204 11.92 5.61 -2.63
CA TYR A 204 11.72 6.05 -1.25
C TYR A 204 11.02 4.95 -0.46
N ILE A 205 11.49 4.69 0.76
CA ILE A 205 10.80 3.84 1.73
C ILE A 205 10.71 4.53 3.09
N ASP A 206 9.55 4.50 3.75
CA ASP A 206 9.42 4.82 5.17
C ASP A 206 10.32 3.86 5.98
N ALA A 207 10.90 4.31 7.09
CA ALA A 207 11.79 3.50 7.93
C ALA A 207 11.12 2.25 8.54
N THR A 208 9.79 2.22 8.58
CA THR A 208 9.00 1.06 8.97
C THR A 208 9.03 -0.06 7.93
N VAL A 209 9.35 0.23 6.67
CA VAL A 209 9.34 -0.74 5.57
C VAL A 209 10.64 -1.53 5.56
N GLN A 210 10.53 -2.85 5.60
CA GLN A 210 11.68 -3.74 5.45
C GLN A 210 11.43 -4.74 4.32
N PHE A 211 12.24 -4.65 3.26
CA PHE A 211 12.17 -5.55 2.12
C PHE A 211 12.69 -6.95 2.46
N LYS A 212 11.92 -7.96 2.06
CA LYS A 212 12.24 -9.39 2.16
C LYS A 212 12.85 -9.96 0.87
N LYS A 213 12.71 -9.21 -0.23
CA LYS A 213 13.20 -9.52 -1.58
C LYS A 213 13.87 -8.28 -2.18
N SER A 214 14.53 -8.42 -3.33
CA SER A 214 15.24 -7.31 -3.97
C SER A 214 14.29 -6.14 -4.29
N PRO A 215 14.57 -4.92 -3.80
CA PRO A 215 13.85 -3.71 -4.21
C PRO A 215 14.00 -3.40 -5.70
N LEU A 216 15.11 -3.82 -6.33
CA LEU A 216 15.32 -3.66 -7.76
C LEU A 216 14.39 -4.57 -8.57
N GLU A 217 14.18 -5.80 -8.12
CA GLU A 217 13.18 -6.70 -8.73
C GLU A 217 11.76 -6.16 -8.55
N PHE A 218 11.44 -5.63 -7.37
CA PHE A 218 10.16 -4.96 -7.12
C PHE A 218 9.92 -3.81 -8.11
N MET A 219 10.91 -2.93 -8.28
CA MET A 219 10.84 -1.83 -9.23
C MET A 219 10.68 -2.32 -10.66
N ASN A 220 11.42 -3.36 -11.06
CA ASN A 220 11.29 -3.95 -12.39
C ASN A 220 9.95 -4.66 -12.63
N GLN A 221 9.29 -5.16 -11.59
CA GLN A 221 8.00 -5.83 -11.70
C GLN A 221 6.83 -4.84 -11.79
N TYR A 222 6.85 -3.76 -11.01
CA TYR A 222 5.70 -2.88 -10.88
C TYR A 222 5.86 -1.51 -11.54
N PHE A 223 7.08 -1.02 -11.79
CA PHE A 223 7.30 0.31 -12.37
C PHE A 223 7.37 0.26 -13.90
N ASP A 224 6.28 -0.17 -14.54
CA ASP A 224 6.24 -0.49 -15.97
C ASP A 224 5.74 0.65 -16.87
N LYS A 225 5.15 1.70 -16.30
CA LYS A 225 4.68 2.89 -17.02
C LYS A 225 4.82 4.20 -16.24
N GLY A 226 4.70 5.31 -16.94
CA GLY A 226 4.87 6.64 -16.37
C GLY A 226 6.22 6.83 -15.70
N ASP A 227 6.27 7.79 -14.78
CA ASP A 227 7.51 8.20 -14.10
C ASP A 227 7.42 8.18 -12.57
N MET A 228 6.30 7.69 -12.04
CA MET A 228 6.16 7.38 -10.62
C MET A 228 5.48 6.01 -10.42
N LEU A 229 5.86 5.34 -9.34
CA LEU A 229 5.23 4.11 -8.86
C LEU A 229 4.69 4.34 -7.45
N PHE A 230 3.45 3.92 -7.23
CA PHE A 230 2.79 3.96 -5.93
C PHE A 230 2.10 2.64 -5.58
N ILE A 231 1.75 2.49 -4.30
CA ILE A 231 0.81 1.46 -3.85
C ILE A 231 -0.53 2.14 -3.55
N PRO A 232 -1.67 1.67 -4.09
CA PRO A 232 -2.99 2.20 -3.73
C PRO A 232 -3.26 2.09 -2.24
N HIS A 233 -3.95 3.07 -1.66
CA HIS A 233 -4.26 3.04 -0.24
C HIS A 233 -5.31 1.95 0.05
N GLU A 234 -5.04 1.09 1.03
CA GLU A 234 -5.77 -0.17 1.26
C GLU A 234 -7.21 -0.02 1.76
N ALA A 235 -7.60 1.18 2.21
CA ALA A 235 -8.92 1.42 2.80
C ALA A 235 -9.74 2.53 2.13
N ARG A 236 -9.11 3.38 1.32
CA ARG A 236 -9.71 4.60 0.75
C ARG A 236 -9.04 4.92 -0.59
N ASP A 237 -9.81 5.50 -1.50
CA ASP A 237 -9.39 5.89 -2.86
C ASP A 237 -9.73 7.36 -3.17
N CYS A 238 -10.16 8.11 -2.15
CA CYS A 238 -10.70 9.45 -2.29
C CYS A 238 -10.07 10.40 -1.27
N ILE A 239 -9.50 11.50 -1.77
CA ILE A 239 -8.85 12.53 -0.93
C ILE A 239 -9.82 13.16 0.07
N TYR A 240 -11.10 13.36 -0.31
CA TYR A 240 -12.11 13.93 0.58
C TYR A 240 -12.46 13.00 1.74
N LYS A 241 -12.51 11.68 1.46
CA LYS A 241 -12.69 10.66 2.52
C LYS A 241 -11.47 10.62 3.44
N GLU A 242 -10.25 10.73 2.89
CA GLU A 242 -9.04 10.84 3.72
C GLU A 242 -9.04 12.07 4.61
N MET A 243 -9.43 13.23 4.07
CA MET A 243 -9.59 14.47 4.84
C MET A 243 -10.59 14.29 5.98
N ALA A 244 -11.76 13.70 5.72
CA ALA A 244 -12.76 13.42 6.76
C ALA A 244 -12.21 12.52 7.87
N VAL A 245 -11.48 11.44 7.52
CA VAL A 245 -10.79 10.60 8.52
C VAL A 245 -9.76 11.39 9.31
N CYS A 246 -8.96 12.25 8.64
CA CYS A 246 -7.99 13.09 9.33
C CYS A 246 -8.63 14.07 10.33
N ILE A 247 -9.83 14.58 10.04
CA ILE A 247 -10.61 15.42 10.96
C ILE A 247 -11.10 14.58 12.15
N LEU A 248 -11.74 13.44 11.89
CA LEU A 248 -12.31 12.58 12.93
C LEU A 248 -11.25 12.06 13.91
N GLU A 249 -10.04 11.81 13.41
CA GLU A 249 -8.91 11.31 14.22
C GLU A 249 -7.97 12.43 14.72
N ASN A 250 -8.34 13.70 14.54
CA ASN A 250 -7.56 14.88 14.96
C ASN A 250 -6.08 14.85 14.52
N LYS A 251 -5.84 14.46 13.27
CA LYS A 251 -4.50 14.22 12.69
C LYS A 251 -3.82 15.48 12.14
N GLU A 252 -4.54 16.59 12.05
CA GLU A 252 -4.07 17.89 11.58
C GLU A 252 -5.04 18.98 12.05
N PHE A 253 -4.61 20.24 12.07
CA PHE A 253 -5.49 21.37 12.34
C PHE A 253 -6.65 21.47 11.34
N LEU A 254 -7.87 21.53 11.87
CA LEU A 254 -9.11 21.59 11.09
C LEU A 254 -9.09 22.68 10.02
N HIS A 255 -8.65 23.90 10.36
CA HIS A 255 -8.65 25.03 9.42
C HIS A 255 -7.75 24.78 8.19
N ARG A 256 -6.65 24.01 8.33
CA ARG A 256 -5.77 23.65 7.21
C ARG A 256 -6.44 22.65 6.28
N LEU A 257 -7.10 21.64 6.87
CA LEU A 257 -7.84 20.62 6.11
C LEU A 257 -9.01 21.24 5.36
N VAL A 258 -9.83 22.08 6.03
CA VAL A 258 -10.98 22.75 5.40
C VAL A 258 -10.53 23.64 4.23
N ARG A 259 -9.52 24.48 4.42
CA ARG A 259 -8.97 25.32 3.34
C ARG A 259 -8.48 24.50 2.14
N GLN A 260 -7.92 23.31 2.39
CA GLN A 260 -7.44 22.41 1.33
C GLN A 260 -8.61 21.76 0.58
N VAL A 261 -9.64 21.30 1.31
CA VAL A 261 -10.88 20.75 0.74
C VAL A 261 -11.52 21.79 -0.18
N ASP A 262 -11.71 23.00 0.32
CA ASP A 262 -12.35 24.08 -0.43
C ASP A 262 -11.60 24.35 -1.74
N LYS A 263 -10.27 24.47 -1.67
CA LYS A 263 -9.45 24.72 -2.86
C LYS A 263 -9.55 23.59 -3.89
N TYR A 264 -9.54 22.34 -3.44
CA TYR A 264 -9.56 21.19 -4.34
C TYR A 264 -10.94 20.98 -4.96
N SER A 265 -12.00 21.25 -4.19
CA SER A 265 -13.38 21.27 -4.65
C SER A 265 -13.63 22.37 -5.68
N GLU A 266 -13.13 23.60 -5.44
CA GLU A 266 -13.17 24.72 -6.40
C GLU A 266 -12.46 24.40 -7.73
N SER A 267 -11.50 23.47 -7.70
CA SER A 267 -10.79 22.99 -8.89
C SER A 267 -11.56 21.90 -9.64
N ASN A 268 -12.76 21.53 -9.19
CA ASN A 268 -13.56 20.41 -9.69
C ASN A 268 -12.85 19.05 -9.58
N CYS A 269 -11.98 18.85 -8.57
CA CYS A 269 -11.38 17.54 -8.33
C CYS A 269 -12.48 16.53 -7.97
N PRO A 270 -12.63 15.43 -8.73
CA PRO A 270 -13.69 14.47 -8.50
C PRO A 270 -13.46 13.69 -7.21
N GLU A 271 -14.55 13.18 -6.63
CA GLU A 271 -14.43 12.10 -5.68
C GLU A 271 -13.74 10.89 -6.34
N HIS A 272 -13.07 10.07 -5.53
CA HIS A 272 -12.35 8.89 -6.03
C HIS A 272 -11.22 9.22 -7.03
N SER A 273 -10.62 10.40 -6.91
CA SER A 273 -9.44 10.86 -7.67
C SER A 273 -8.16 10.07 -7.41
N GLY A 274 -8.19 9.09 -6.51
CA GLY A 274 -7.06 8.27 -6.10
C GLY A 274 -6.55 8.66 -4.73
N LEU A 275 -6.04 7.65 -4.01
CA LEU A 275 -5.30 7.84 -2.77
C LEU A 275 -4.21 6.77 -2.72
N PHE A 276 -3.00 7.17 -2.39
CA PHE A 276 -1.83 6.31 -2.47
C PHE A 276 -1.09 6.28 -1.15
N TRP A 277 -0.60 5.10 -0.79
CA TRP A 277 0.21 4.94 0.40
C TRP A 277 1.61 5.49 0.15
N GLY A 278 1.92 6.62 0.78
CA GLY A 278 3.19 7.33 0.60
C GLY A 278 4.39 6.70 1.30
N GLY A 279 4.27 5.47 1.84
CA GLY A 279 5.37 4.77 2.50
C GLY A 279 6.35 4.11 1.53
N ILE A 280 5.96 3.92 0.28
CA ILE A 280 6.84 3.50 -0.82
C ILE A 280 6.54 4.36 -2.04
N ILE A 281 7.57 4.97 -2.63
CA ILE A 281 7.43 5.79 -3.84
C ILE A 281 8.59 5.51 -4.78
N GLY A 282 8.31 4.89 -5.93
CA GLY A 282 9.28 4.75 -7.02
C GLY A 282 9.26 5.98 -7.93
N ARG A 283 10.41 6.43 -8.43
CA ARG A 283 10.50 7.61 -9.32
C ARG A 283 11.54 7.46 -10.42
N SER A 284 11.27 8.12 -11.56
CA SER A 284 12.28 8.51 -12.56
C SER A 284 12.62 9.99 -12.36
N HIS A 285 13.80 10.30 -11.82
CA HIS A 285 14.08 11.58 -11.14
C HIS A 285 14.26 12.81 -12.00
N PHE A 286 14.70 12.65 -13.23
CA PHE A 286 15.18 13.78 -14.04
C PHE A 286 14.24 14.15 -15.18
N GLU A 287 13.05 13.56 -15.18
CA GLU A 287 11.98 13.95 -16.08
C GLU A 287 11.44 15.31 -15.62
N LYS A 288 11.36 16.28 -16.54
CA LYS A 288 10.94 17.66 -16.25
C LYS A 288 9.60 17.69 -15.51
N GLU A 289 8.63 16.91 -15.97
CA GLU A 289 7.29 16.80 -15.37
C GLU A 289 7.35 16.31 -13.91
N ILE A 290 8.27 15.41 -13.57
CA ILE A 290 8.46 14.92 -12.20
C ILE A 290 9.09 15.97 -11.30
N ILE A 291 10.03 16.76 -11.82
CA ILE A 291 10.61 17.86 -11.04
C ILE A 291 9.54 18.92 -10.77
N GLU A 292 8.76 19.31 -11.78
CA GLU A 292 7.65 20.26 -11.64
C GLU A 292 6.59 19.76 -10.65
N PHE A 293 6.18 18.49 -10.77
CA PHE A 293 5.26 17.84 -9.84
C PHE A 293 5.78 17.86 -8.40
N ASN A 294 7.04 17.48 -8.17
CA ASN A 294 7.64 17.45 -6.83
C ASN A 294 7.68 18.85 -6.19
N ASN A 295 8.01 19.88 -6.97
CA ASN A 295 7.97 21.27 -6.52
C ASN A 295 6.55 21.69 -6.13
N GLU A 296 5.56 21.42 -6.97
CA GLU A 296 4.15 21.72 -6.68
C GLU A 296 3.66 20.97 -5.43
N TRP A 297 4.03 19.70 -5.30
CA TRP A 297 3.70 18.89 -4.13
C TRP A 297 4.26 19.50 -2.85
N TRP A 298 5.51 19.94 -2.88
CA TRP A 298 6.13 20.64 -1.75
C TRP A 298 5.44 21.95 -1.41
N GLU A 299 5.08 22.78 -2.40
CA GLU A 299 4.33 24.01 -2.16
C GLU A 299 2.98 23.74 -1.49
N HIS A 300 2.27 22.70 -1.95
CA HIS A 300 1.01 22.28 -1.35
C HIS A 300 1.18 21.82 0.11
N PHE A 301 2.24 21.07 0.41
CA PHE A 301 2.53 20.64 1.78
C PHE A 301 2.82 21.83 2.72
N LYS A 302 3.50 22.88 2.23
CA LYS A 302 3.74 24.10 3.01
C LYS A 302 2.48 24.93 3.23
N GLN A 303 1.62 25.00 2.21
CA GLN A 303 0.46 25.89 2.22
C GLN A 303 -0.76 25.31 2.95
N TYR A 304 -0.92 23.98 2.92
CA TYR A 304 -2.13 23.30 3.38
C TYR A 304 -1.83 22.33 4.53
N SER A 305 -2.59 21.23 4.61
CA SER A 305 -2.35 20.14 5.55
C SER A 305 -0.99 19.50 5.31
N ARG A 306 -0.33 19.09 6.41
CA ARG A 306 0.91 18.27 6.36
C ARG A 306 0.63 16.79 6.06
N ARG A 307 -0.63 16.43 5.75
CA ARG A 307 -1.02 15.09 5.32
C ARG A 307 -0.71 14.94 3.83
N ASP A 308 0.54 14.61 3.53
CA ASP A 308 1.13 14.53 2.18
C ASP A 308 0.33 13.73 1.15
N GLN A 309 -0.31 12.62 1.55
CA GLN A 309 -1.17 11.79 0.67
C GLN A 309 -2.37 12.55 0.08
N ILE A 310 -2.86 13.58 0.75
CA ILE A 310 -4.04 14.35 0.33
C ILE A 310 -3.68 15.22 -0.88
N SER A 311 -2.59 15.98 -0.79
CA SER A 311 -2.10 16.78 -1.91
C SER A 311 -1.55 15.88 -3.03
N LEU A 312 -0.96 14.73 -2.69
CA LEU A 312 -0.43 13.79 -3.67
C LEU A 312 -1.52 13.30 -4.65
N GLY A 313 -2.65 12.80 -4.13
CA GLY A 313 -3.75 12.31 -4.98
C GLY A 313 -4.34 13.41 -5.86
N TYR A 314 -4.57 14.60 -5.28
CA TYR A 314 -5.05 15.76 -6.02
C TYR A 314 -4.11 16.16 -7.16
N LEU A 315 -2.80 16.22 -6.91
CA LEU A 315 -1.83 16.67 -7.92
C LEU A 315 -1.62 15.65 -9.03
N ILE A 316 -1.74 14.35 -8.73
CA ILE A 316 -1.72 13.30 -9.75
C ILE A 316 -2.89 13.48 -10.71
N TRP A 317 -4.09 13.71 -10.18
CA TRP A 317 -5.28 13.99 -10.98
C TRP A 317 -5.15 15.30 -11.77
N LYS A 318 -4.79 16.41 -11.10
CA LYS A 318 -4.74 17.75 -11.68
C LYS A 318 -3.78 17.83 -12.88
N ASN A 319 -2.65 17.14 -12.79
CA ASN A 319 -1.61 17.15 -13.82
C ASN A 319 -1.77 16.01 -14.85
N ASP A 320 -2.85 15.21 -14.77
CA ASP A 320 -3.08 14.04 -15.64
C ASP A 320 -1.85 13.10 -15.71
N MET A 321 -1.27 12.85 -14.54
CA MET A 321 -0.05 12.06 -14.38
C MET A 321 -0.31 10.59 -14.71
N GLU A 322 0.46 10.04 -15.64
CA GLU A 322 0.55 8.59 -15.80
C GLU A 322 1.44 7.99 -14.71
N ILE A 323 0.89 7.07 -13.92
CA ILE A 323 1.60 6.38 -12.84
C ILE A 323 1.51 4.87 -12.97
N SER A 324 2.52 4.19 -12.45
CA SER A 324 2.48 2.77 -12.15
C SER A 324 1.83 2.51 -10.80
N LEU A 325 1.08 1.41 -10.70
CA LEU A 325 0.47 0.95 -9.45
C LEU A 325 0.93 -0.46 -9.11
N ALA A 326 1.58 -0.60 -7.96
CA ALA A 326 1.85 -1.90 -7.38
C ALA A 326 0.59 -2.43 -6.69
N ASN A 327 -0.12 -3.34 -7.35
CA ASN A 327 -1.29 -4.04 -6.81
C ASN A 327 -0.87 -5.02 -5.71
N ILE A 328 -0.68 -4.52 -4.50
CA ILE A 328 -0.12 -5.25 -3.37
C ILE A 328 -0.91 -4.93 -2.10
N ASN A 329 -1.19 -5.97 -1.30
CA ASN A 329 -1.69 -5.82 0.06
C ASN A 329 -0.52 -5.47 1.01
N LEU A 330 -0.56 -4.30 1.63
CA LEU A 330 0.51 -3.81 2.51
C LEU A 330 0.75 -4.71 3.72
N CYS A 331 -0.32 -5.25 4.31
CA CYS A 331 -0.25 -6.07 5.52
C CYS A 331 0.19 -7.51 5.23
N ASN A 332 -0.08 -8.03 4.02
CA ASN A 332 0.24 -9.41 3.67
C ASN A 332 0.71 -9.51 2.22
N ASN A 333 2.03 -9.47 2.03
CA ASN A 333 2.66 -9.64 0.72
C ASN A 333 4.03 -10.31 0.84
N SER A 334 4.59 -10.73 -0.30
CA SER A 334 5.89 -11.42 -0.33
C SER A 334 7.11 -10.49 -0.47
N TRP A 335 6.91 -9.18 -0.67
CA TRP A 335 7.98 -8.23 -0.99
C TRP A 335 8.59 -7.58 0.23
N PHE A 336 7.77 -7.12 1.17
CA PHE A 336 8.22 -6.38 2.35
C PHE A 336 7.27 -6.58 3.52
N ASN A 337 7.73 -6.20 4.71
CA ASN A 337 6.90 -6.02 5.89
C ASN A 337 6.79 -4.52 6.20
N VAL A 338 5.63 -4.10 6.72
CA VAL A 338 5.46 -2.78 7.33
C VAL A 338 5.47 -2.98 8.83
N ASN A 339 6.55 -2.59 9.48
CA ASN A 339 6.74 -2.74 10.91
C ASN A 339 6.04 -1.61 11.68
N GLU A 340 5.78 -1.84 12.97
CA GLU A 340 5.36 -0.77 13.86
C GLU A 340 6.46 0.30 13.97
N ARG A 341 6.03 1.55 14.14
CA ARG A 341 6.95 2.65 14.45
C ARG A 341 7.51 2.44 15.83
N HIS A 342 8.80 2.71 15.99
CA HIS A 342 9.38 2.73 17.33
C HIS A 342 8.89 3.98 18.08
N GLU A 343 8.01 3.82 19.06
CA GLU A 343 7.63 4.90 19.96
C GLU A 343 8.80 5.17 20.94
N SER A 344 9.80 5.95 20.52
CA SER A 344 10.69 6.58 21.50
C SER A 344 9.86 7.57 22.31
N GLU A 345 9.53 7.22 23.56
CA GLU A 345 8.89 8.04 24.60
C GLU A 345 8.38 9.42 24.16
N ARG A 346 7.31 9.45 23.35
CA ARG A 346 6.61 10.70 23.11
C ARG A 346 5.78 11.00 24.35
N LYS A 347 6.30 11.87 25.22
CA LYS A 347 5.44 12.68 26.08
C LYS A 347 4.43 13.36 25.15
N ARG A 348 3.19 12.88 25.16
CA ARG A 348 2.05 13.56 24.55
C ARG A 348 2.03 14.97 25.15
N LEU A 349 2.25 15.99 24.33
CA LEU A 349 1.88 17.37 24.66
C LEU A 349 0.37 17.52 24.55
#